data_AF-A0A7Y9YFM1-F1
#
_entry.id   AF-A0A7Y9YFM1-F1
#
_cell.length_a   1.000
_cell.length_b   1.000
_cell.length_c   1.000
_cell.angle_alpha   90.00
_cell.angle_beta   90.00
_cell.angle_gamma   90.00
#
_symmetry.space_group_name_H-M   'P 1'
#
loop_
_entity.id
_entity.type
_entity.pdbx_description
1 polymer ?
#
loop_
_entity_poly.entity_id
_entity_poly.type
_entity_poly.pdbx_seq_one_letter_code
_entity_poly.pdbx_strand_id
1 'polypeptide(L)'
;MPLVESLVPTEAVTSPVFLGVRLALDLAFGIFLIGGLIRRSAVRGSRPRYTWATIQRAACWPGLVFVVMTTLRSLALLQPLALVLVPAALAGWAYTYRQLRADGDDDWFTRAASRVRRWAAARRTAVSPALAGGRA
;
A
#
# COMPACT_ATOMS: atom_id res chain seq x y z
N MET A 1 -43.77 -20.26 8.79
CA MET A 1 -42.30 -20.15 8.67
C MET A 1 -41.91 -18.75 9.09
N PRO A 2 -41.38 -18.53 10.31
CA PRO A 2 -40.94 -17.19 10.68
C PRO A 2 -39.64 -16.90 9.91
N LEU A 3 -39.69 -15.84 9.11
CA LEU A 3 -38.57 -15.31 8.36
C LEU A 3 -37.47 -14.90 9.34
N VAL A 4 -36.30 -15.52 9.18
CA VAL A 4 -34.96 -15.01 9.48
C VAL A 4 -34.98 -13.60 10.07
N GLU A 5 -35.19 -13.51 11.38
CA GLU A 5 -34.97 -12.27 12.12
C GLU A 5 -33.50 -11.91 11.99
N SER A 6 -33.28 -10.64 11.66
CA SER A 6 -32.04 -10.03 11.23
C SER A 6 -30.82 -10.51 12.03
N LEU A 7 -29.90 -11.20 11.35
CA LEU A 7 -28.59 -11.62 11.88
C LEU A 7 -27.66 -10.46 12.28
N VAL A 8 -28.11 -9.21 12.18
CA VAL A 8 -27.38 -8.03 12.64
C VAL A 8 -28.33 -7.20 13.49
N PRO A 9 -28.16 -7.15 14.81
CA PRO A 9 -28.95 -6.25 15.64
C PRO A 9 -28.70 -4.82 15.17
N THR A 10 -29.73 -4.17 14.64
CA THR A 10 -29.68 -2.81 14.11
C THR A 10 -29.15 -1.81 15.14
N GLU A 11 -29.35 -2.08 16.43
CA GLU A 11 -28.83 -1.28 17.54
C GLU A 11 -27.29 -1.27 17.64
N ALA A 12 -26.62 -2.36 17.27
CA ALA A 12 -25.16 -2.44 17.29
C ALA A 12 -24.52 -1.52 16.23
N VAL A 13 -25.23 -1.33 15.11
CA VAL A 13 -24.78 -0.62 13.91
C VAL A 13 -24.91 0.91 14.05
N THR A 14 -25.74 1.38 14.99
CA THR A 14 -25.94 2.80 15.31
C THR A 14 -25.24 3.24 16.59
N SER A 15 -24.54 2.33 17.29
CA SER A 15 -23.82 2.69 18.49
C SER A 15 -22.75 3.76 18.21
N PRO A 16 -22.55 4.75 19.12
CA PRO A 16 -21.59 5.83 18.91
C PRO A 16 -20.15 5.30 18.79
N VAL A 17 -19.85 4.17 19.44
CA VAL A 17 -18.57 3.47 19.31
C VAL A 17 -18.40 2.93 17.89
N PHE A 18 -19.42 2.26 17.34
CA PHE A 18 -19.37 1.75 15.97
C PHE A 18 -19.23 2.88 14.95
N LEU A 19 -19.96 3.99 15.13
CA LEU A 19 -19.83 5.18 14.29
C LEU A 19 -18.43 5.80 14.38
N GLY A 20 -17.85 5.89 15.58
CA GLY A 20 -16.50 6.40 15.79
C GLY A 20 -15.43 5.51 15.14
N VAL A 21 -15.52 4.20 15.33
CA VAL A 21 -14.63 3.22 14.67
C VAL A 21 -14.77 3.30 13.15
N ARG A 22 -16.00 3.42 12.65
CA ARG A 22 -16.27 3.55 11.22
C ARG A 22 -15.62 4.81 10.64
N LEU A 23 -15.82 5.96 11.28
CA LEU A 23 -15.23 7.22 10.87
C LEU A 23 -13.70 7.17 10.86
N ALA A 24 -13.09 6.52 11.86
CA ALA A 24 -11.64 6.33 11.90
C ALA A 24 -11.13 5.47 10.73
N LEU A 25 -11.88 4.44 10.36
CA LEU A 25 -11.58 3.59 9.19
C LEU A 25 -11.76 4.35 7.87
N ASP A 26 -12.81 5.17 7.74
CA ASP A 26 -13.03 6.07 6.60
C ASP A 26 -11.85 7.04 6.42
N LEU A 27 -11.43 7.70 7.51
CA LEU A 27 -10.29 8.61 7.52
C LEU A 27 -8.99 7.91 7.13
N ALA A 28 -8.73 6.73 7.70
CA ALA A 28 -7.53 5.96 7.38
C ALA A 28 -7.51 5.52 5.91
N PHE A 29 -8.66 5.12 5.36
CA PHE A 29 -8.79 4.80 3.95
C PHE A 29 -8.56 6.03 3.05
N GLY A 30 -9.13 7.19 3.41
CA GLY A 30 -8.89 8.45 2.72
C GLY A 30 -7.41 8.85 2.72
N ILE A 31 -6.74 8.78 3.87
CA ILE A 31 -5.30 9.03 4.01
C ILE A 31 -4.49 8.08 3.13
N PHE A 32 -4.86 6.79 3.07
CA PHE A 32 -4.19 5.81 2.23
C PHE A 32 -4.26 6.17 0.74
N LEU A 33 -5.45 6.53 0.24
CA LEU A 33 -5.67 6.93 -1.15
C LEU A 33 -4.98 8.25 -1.50
N ILE A 34 -5.12 9.27 -0.65
CA ILE A 34 -4.47 10.58 -0.83
C ILE A 34 -2.96 10.43 -0.84
N GLY A 35 -2.41 9.65 0.09
CA GLY A 35 -0.99 9.33 0.11
C GLY A 35 -0.54 8.69 -1.21
N GLY A 36 -1.40 7.92 -1.88
CA GLY A 36 -1.09 7.26 -3.14
C GLY A 36 -1.06 8.23 -4.31
N LEU A 37 -2.02 9.15 -4.32
CA LEU A 37 -2.07 10.22 -5.31
C LEU A 37 -0.87 11.16 -5.19
N ILE A 38 -0.50 11.56 -3.97
CA ILE A 38 0.66 12.41 -3.72
C ILE A 38 1.95 11.70 -4.11
N ARG A 39 2.05 10.38 -3.84
CA ARG A 39 3.23 9.60 -4.25
C ARG A 39 3.40 9.52 -5.77
N ARG A 40 2.28 9.49 -6.51
CA ARG A 40 2.28 9.53 -7.98
C ARG A 40 2.81 10.86 -8.52
N SER A 41 2.49 11.98 -7.86
CA SER A 41 2.92 13.32 -8.28
C SER A 41 4.29 13.72 -7.72
N ALA A 42 4.79 13.03 -6.69
CA ALA A 42 6.08 13.32 -6.08
C ALA A 42 7.27 12.78 -6.91
N VAL A 43 8.32 13.62 -7.03
CA VAL A 43 9.58 13.29 -7.73
C VAL A 43 10.23 12.05 -7.09
N ARG A 44 10.73 11.14 -7.95
CA ARG A 44 11.45 9.93 -7.53
C ARG A 44 12.60 10.27 -6.58
N GLY A 45 12.69 9.56 -5.46
CA GLY A 45 13.75 9.73 -4.46
C GLY A 45 13.63 10.94 -3.52
N SER A 46 12.58 11.76 -3.63
CA SER A 46 12.38 12.92 -2.74
C SER A 46 11.97 12.52 -1.31
N ARG A 47 12.39 13.30 -0.29
CA ARG A 47 11.99 13.08 1.13
C ARG A 47 10.46 12.96 1.32
N PRO A 48 9.62 13.81 0.70
CA PRO A 48 8.17 13.70 0.83
C PRO A 48 7.63 12.34 0.37
N ARG A 49 8.18 11.76 -0.72
CA ARG A 49 7.77 10.45 -1.24
C ARG A 49 7.93 9.34 -0.19
N TYR A 50 9.04 9.36 0.55
CA TYR A 50 9.30 8.37 1.61
C TYR A 50 8.39 8.56 2.83
N THR A 51 8.15 9.82 3.25
CA THR A 51 7.20 10.12 4.34
C THR A 51 5.80 9.60 4.02
N TRP A 52 5.32 9.84 2.79
CA TRP A 52 4.02 9.34 2.35
C TRP A 52 3.98 7.81 2.24
N ALA A 53 5.06 7.17 1.80
CA ALA A 53 5.14 5.70 1.78
C ALA A 53 4.97 5.08 3.18
N THR A 54 5.57 5.70 4.22
CA THR A 54 5.44 5.24 5.61
C THR A 54 4.00 5.42 6.12
N ILE A 55 3.39 6.59 5.89
CA ILE A 55 2.00 6.86 6.28
C ILE A 55 1.04 5.86 5.61
N GLN A 56 1.26 5.57 4.33
CA GLN A 56 0.46 4.59 3.61
C GLN A 56 0.61 3.17 4.13
N ARG A 57 1.82 2.75 4.55
CA ARG A 57 2.03 1.43 5.16
C ARG A 57 1.25 1.30 6.46
N ALA A 58 1.21 2.36 7.27
CA ALA A 58 0.42 2.38 8.50
C ALA A 58 -1.09 2.35 8.20
N ALA A 59 -1.53 3.07 7.15
CA ALA A 59 -2.93 3.19 6.78
C ALA A 59 -3.47 2.03 5.90
N CYS A 60 -2.62 1.15 5.36
CA CYS A 60 -3.07 0.11 4.41
C CYS A 60 -3.98 -0.94 5.05
N TRP A 61 -3.67 -1.35 6.29
CA TRP A 61 -4.43 -2.36 7.03
C TRP A 61 -5.77 -1.83 7.53
N PRO A 62 -5.84 -0.64 8.16
CA PRO A 62 -7.12 0.01 8.44
C PRO A 62 -7.98 0.20 7.18
N GLY A 63 -7.37 0.59 6.06
CA GLY A 63 -8.08 0.72 4.78
C GLY A 63 -8.62 -0.60 4.23
N LEU A 64 -7.93 -1.72 4.44
CA LEU A 64 -8.44 -3.05 4.08
C LEU A 64 -9.63 -3.45 4.97
N VAL A 65 -9.50 -3.23 6.28
CA VAL A 65 -10.57 -3.49 7.27
C VAL A 65 -11.82 -2.66 6.93
N PHE A 66 -11.64 -1.40 6.53
CA PHE A 66 -12.71 -0.54 6.03
C PHE A 66 -13.48 -1.18 4.88
N VAL A 67 -12.77 -1.63 3.84
CA VAL A 67 -13.38 -2.22 2.66
C VAL A 67 -14.15 -3.50 3.02
N VAL A 68 -13.56 -4.38 3.83
CA VAL A 68 -14.21 -5.62 4.30
C VAL A 68 -15.47 -5.31 5.10
N MET A 69 -15.40 -4.39 6.05
CA MET A 69 -16.56 -3.98 6.86
C MET A 69 -17.67 -3.34 6.01
N THR A 70 -17.30 -2.49 5.05
CA THR A 70 -18.25 -1.89 4.10
C THR A 70 -18.93 -2.99 3.29
N THR A 71 -18.16 -3.94 2.77
CA THR A 71 -18.65 -5.05 1.95
C THR A 71 -19.66 -5.90 2.72
N LEU A 72 -19.31 -6.31 3.95
CA LEU A 72 -20.18 -7.11 4.82
C LEU A 72 -21.48 -6.38 5.15
N ARG A 73 -21.41 -5.09 5.51
CA ARG A 73 -22.59 -4.26 5.79
C ARG A 73 -23.47 -4.11 4.56
N SER A 74 -22.87 -3.86 3.41
CA SER A 74 -23.58 -3.67 2.17
C SER A 74 -24.28 -4.93 1.65
N LEU A 75 -23.65 -6.09 1.81
CA LEU A 75 -24.27 -7.39 1.58
C LEU A 75 -25.46 -7.62 2.53
N ALA A 76 -25.30 -7.29 3.81
CA ALA A 76 -26.37 -7.42 4.80
C ALA A 76 -27.57 -6.50 4.53
N LEU A 77 -27.36 -5.35 3.89
CA LEU A 77 -28.40 -4.36 3.61
C LEU A 77 -28.92 -4.38 2.16
N LEU A 78 -28.43 -5.32 1.31
CA LEU A 78 -28.80 -5.43 -0.12
C LEU A 78 -28.77 -4.09 -0.87
N GLN A 79 -27.84 -3.19 -0.51
CA GLN A 79 -27.83 -1.84 -1.05
C GLN A 79 -27.23 -1.82 -2.47
N PRO A 80 -27.98 -1.41 -3.51
CA PRO A 80 -27.49 -1.41 -4.88
C PRO A 80 -26.30 -0.46 -5.08
N LEU A 81 -26.25 0.64 -4.32
CA LEU A 81 -25.14 1.59 -4.34
C LEU A 81 -23.80 0.92 -3.97
N ALA A 82 -23.84 -0.11 -3.12
CA ALA A 82 -22.65 -0.79 -2.68
C ALA A 82 -22.01 -1.69 -3.74
N LEU A 83 -22.81 -2.18 -4.70
CA LEU A 83 -22.31 -2.90 -5.87
C LEU A 83 -21.37 -2.04 -6.71
N VAL A 84 -21.42 -0.70 -6.57
CA VAL A 84 -20.53 0.23 -7.26
C VAL A 84 -19.42 0.71 -6.33
N LEU A 85 -19.75 1.10 -5.10
CA LEU A 85 -18.78 1.70 -4.17
C LEU A 85 -17.73 0.72 -3.68
N VAL A 86 -18.11 -0.54 -3.41
CA VAL A 86 -17.17 -1.56 -2.91
C VAL A 86 -16.14 -1.93 -3.97
N PRO A 87 -16.51 -2.26 -5.23
CA PRO A 87 -15.52 -2.51 -6.28
C PRO A 87 -14.63 -1.30 -6.57
N ALA A 88 -15.19 -0.08 -6.55
CA ALA A 88 -14.40 1.14 -6.74
C ALA A 88 -13.37 1.33 -5.62
N ALA A 89 -13.76 1.11 -4.36
CA ALA A 89 -12.87 1.18 -3.21
C ALA A 89 -11.78 0.09 -3.26
N LEU A 90 -12.13 -1.15 -3.64
CA LEU A 90 -11.19 -2.24 -3.84
C LEU A 90 -10.19 -1.93 -4.96
N ALA A 91 -10.65 -1.40 -6.09
CA ALA A 91 -9.79 -1.02 -7.22
C ALA A 91 -8.81 0.09 -6.82
N GLY A 92 -9.29 1.12 -6.10
CA GLY A 92 -8.45 2.21 -5.58
C GLY A 92 -7.41 1.69 -4.57
N TRP A 93 -7.81 0.80 -3.68
CA TRP A 93 -6.91 0.17 -2.71
C TRP A 93 -5.83 -0.67 -3.42
N ALA A 94 -6.25 -1.58 -4.32
CA ALA A 94 -5.36 -2.48 -5.05
C ALA A 94 -4.35 -1.73 -5.92
N TYR A 95 -4.81 -0.67 -6.60
CA TYR A 95 -3.94 0.22 -7.36
C TYR A 95 -2.86 0.87 -6.48
N THR A 96 -3.27 1.44 -5.35
CA THR A 96 -2.39 2.15 -4.42
C THR A 96 -1.42 1.18 -3.72
N TYR A 97 -1.88 -0.03 -3.39
CA TYR A 97 -1.07 -1.10 -2.82
C TYR A 97 -0.03 -1.63 -3.83
N ARG A 98 -0.43 -1.84 -5.09
CA ARG A 98 0.49 -2.25 -6.16
C ARG A 98 1.58 -1.20 -6.38
N GLN A 99 1.20 0.07 -6.41
CA GLN A 99 2.16 1.18 -6.45
C GLN A 99 3.13 1.07 -5.26
N LEU A 100 2.63 0.92 -4.02
CA LEU A 100 3.44 0.82 -2.80
C LEU A 100 4.46 -0.32 -2.87
N ARG A 101 4.08 -1.45 -3.45
CA ARG A 101 4.95 -2.61 -3.63
C ARG A 101 6.01 -2.37 -4.71
N ALA A 102 5.63 -1.83 -5.87
CA ALA A 102 6.56 -1.55 -6.96
C ALA A 102 7.67 -0.58 -6.56
N ASP A 103 7.37 0.42 -5.73
CA ASP A 103 8.36 1.38 -5.22
C ASP A 103 9.31 0.80 -4.15
N GLY A 104 8.91 -0.30 -3.50
CA GLY A 104 9.63 -0.86 -2.35
C GLY A 104 10.78 -1.80 -2.71
N ASP A 105 10.71 -2.49 -3.85
CA ASP A 105 11.68 -3.50 -4.26
C ASP A 105 12.77 -2.97 -5.20
N ASP A 106 12.45 -2.09 -6.16
CA ASP A 106 13.39 -1.85 -7.26
C ASP A 106 14.60 -0.98 -6.89
N ASP A 107 14.44 0.04 -6.04
CA ASP A 107 15.51 1.01 -5.76
C ASP A 107 16.57 0.49 -4.77
N TRP A 108 16.20 -0.43 -3.87
CA TRP A 108 17.16 -1.03 -2.95
C TRP A 108 17.96 -2.12 -3.66
N PHE A 109 17.29 -3.02 -4.40
CA PHE A 109 17.95 -4.10 -5.12
C PHE A 109 18.86 -3.57 -6.24
N THR A 110 18.46 -2.53 -6.97
CA THR A 110 19.34 -1.89 -7.98
C THR A 110 20.55 -1.20 -7.35
N ARG A 111 20.39 -0.56 -6.18
CA ARG A 111 21.52 0.04 -5.45
C ARG A 111 22.46 -1.01 -4.85
N ALA A 112 21.93 -2.10 -4.31
CA ALA A 112 22.72 -3.23 -3.84
C ALA A 112 23.47 -3.90 -5.00
N ALA A 113 22.77 -4.22 -6.10
CA ALA A 113 23.35 -4.82 -7.30
C ALA A 113 24.39 -3.90 -7.97
N SER A 114 24.21 -2.58 -7.97
CA SER A 114 25.21 -1.64 -8.48
C SER A 114 26.43 -1.51 -7.57
N ARG A 115 26.26 -1.58 -6.24
CA ARG A 115 27.39 -1.67 -5.29
C ARG A 115 28.17 -2.96 -5.48
N VAL A 116 27.50 -4.10 -5.59
CA VAL A 116 28.13 -5.41 -5.82
C VAL A 116 28.86 -5.41 -7.16
N ARG A 117 28.26 -4.88 -8.24
CA ARG A 117 28.92 -4.74 -9.54
C ARG A 117 30.17 -3.86 -9.50
N ARG A 118 30.11 -2.71 -8.82
CA ARG A 118 31.28 -1.83 -8.63
C ARG A 118 32.37 -2.51 -7.82
N TRP A 119 32.01 -3.22 -6.75
CA TRP A 119 32.96 -3.95 -5.93
C TRP A 119 33.61 -5.12 -6.70
N ALA A 120 32.83 -5.86 -7.49
CA ALA A 120 33.35 -6.93 -8.34
C ALA A 120 34.26 -6.40 -9.47
N ALA A 121 33.91 -5.26 -10.07
CA ALA A 121 34.75 -4.58 -11.06
C ALA A 121 36.06 -4.09 -10.42
N ALA A 122 36.00 -3.46 -9.25
CA ALA A 122 37.17 -3.01 -8.51
C ALA A 122 38.11 -4.17 -8.11
N ARG A 123 37.55 -5.34 -7.74
CA ARG A 123 38.35 -6.55 -7.50
C ARG A 123 38.99 -7.10 -8.77
N ARG A 124 38.30 -7.09 -9.92
CA ARG A 124 38.91 -7.53 -11.20
C ARG A 124 40.06 -6.63 -11.62
N THR A 125 39.93 -5.32 -11.47
CA THR A 125 41.03 -4.37 -11.75
C THR A 125 42.17 -4.46 -10.74
N ALA A 126 41.88 -4.75 -9.47
CA ALA A 126 42.90 -4.95 -8.44
C ALA A 126 43.71 -6.26 -8.62
N VAL A 127 43.20 -7.23 -9.38
CA VAL A 127 43.88 -8.50 -9.69
C VAL A 127 44.71 -8.43 -10.98
N SER A 128 44.59 -7.34 -11.78
CA SER A 128 45.45 -7.11 -12.96
C SER A 128 46.49 -5.98 -12.84
N PRO A 129 47.35 -5.92 -11.81
CA PRO A 129 48.63 -5.21 -11.92
C PRO A 129 49.73 -6.06 -12.59
N ALA A 130 49.54 -7.39 -12.73
CA ALA A 130 50.64 -8.32 -13.01
C ALA A 130 50.98 -8.57 -14.49
N LEU A 131 50.44 -7.80 -15.45
CA LEU A 131 50.77 -7.97 -16.89
C LEU A 131 51.36 -6.72 -17.56
N ALA A 132 51.65 -5.65 -16.79
CA ALA A 132 52.23 -4.41 -17.33
C ALA A 132 53.76 -4.29 -17.13
N GLY A 133 54.43 -5.32 -16.60
CA GLY A 133 55.85 -5.27 -16.20
C GLY A 133 56.77 -6.28 -16.89
N GLY A 134 56.43 -6.76 -18.08
CA GLY A 134 57.14 -7.86 -18.72
C GLY A 134 57.53 -7.61 -20.18
N ARG A 135 58.14 -6.46 -20.49
CA ARG A 135 58.95 -6.25 -21.70
C ARG A 135 60.00 -5.16 -21.45
N ALA A 136 61.18 -5.59 -21.04
CA ALA A 136 62.46 -4.95 -21.31
C ALA A 136 63.53 -6.04 -21.29
#